data_AF-A0A5D0SZX4-F1
#
_entry.id   AF-A0A5D0SZX4-F1
#
_cell.length_a   1.000
_cell.length_b   1.000
_cell.length_c   1.000
_cell.angle_alpha   90.00
_cell.angle_beta   90.00
_cell.angle_gamma   90.00
#
_symmetry.space_group_name_H-M   'P 1'
#
loop_
_entity.id
_entity.type
_entity.pdbx_description
1 polymer ?
#
loop_
_entity_poly.entity_id
_entity_poly.type
_entity_poly.pdbx_seq_one_letter_code
_entity_poly.pdbx_strand_id
1 'polypeptide(L)'
;MAHAERGMSAPPEVVFNTATDPDRAAAWLPPFLRADGAPTPEIRGEELRARWRIASPTELTAEIRVDPENAGGARIRFDLSGGSGGQDAERLAAEALDSLAREVADNLQAG
;
A
#
# COMPACT_ATOMS: atom_id res chain seq x y z
N MET A 1 -12.81 1.84 -9.93
CA MET A 1 -11.78 1.29 -9.03
C MET A 1 -10.45 1.60 -9.69
N ALA A 2 -9.56 2.26 -8.99
CA ALA A 2 -8.22 2.57 -9.46
C ALA A 2 -7.23 1.61 -8.83
N HIS A 3 -6.19 1.22 -9.56
CA HIS A 3 -5.15 0.37 -9.03
C HIS A 3 -3.80 0.69 -9.65
N ALA A 4 -2.74 0.43 -8.91
CA ALA A 4 -1.37 0.49 -9.38
C ALA A 4 -0.61 -0.74 -8.87
N GLU A 5 0.41 -1.15 -9.61
CA GLU A 5 1.25 -2.29 -9.28
C GLU A 5 2.72 -1.94 -9.47
N ARG A 6 3.58 -2.44 -8.59
CA ARG A 6 5.01 -2.19 -8.65
C ARG A 6 5.82 -3.35 -8.07
N GLY A 7 6.96 -3.65 -8.69
CA GLY A 7 7.98 -4.52 -8.12
C GLY A 7 8.88 -3.77 -7.13
N MET A 8 9.21 -4.41 -6.01
CA MET A 8 10.07 -3.90 -4.96
C MET A 8 11.25 -4.85 -4.74
N SER A 9 12.47 -4.31 -4.66
CA SER A 9 13.68 -5.08 -4.38
C SER A 9 13.86 -5.36 -2.89
N ALA A 10 12.81 -5.87 -2.24
CA ALA A 10 12.77 -6.22 -0.83
C ALA A 10 11.90 -7.47 -0.62
N PRO A 11 12.14 -8.26 0.44
CA PRO A 11 11.26 -9.39 0.78
C PRO A 11 9.81 -8.93 1.02
N PRO A 12 8.80 -9.76 0.69
CA PRO A 12 7.39 -9.38 0.81
C PRO A 12 7.02 -8.98 2.23
N GLU A 13 7.61 -9.58 3.26
CA GLU A 13 7.38 -9.24 4.66
C GLU A 13 7.91 -7.84 5.00
N VAL A 14 9.08 -7.46 4.45
CA VAL A 14 9.66 -6.13 4.66
C VAL A 14 8.81 -5.07 4.00
N VAL A 15 8.36 -5.31 2.76
CA VAL A 15 7.44 -4.42 2.05
C VAL A 15 6.14 -4.27 2.82
N PHE A 16 5.54 -5.38 3.24
CA PHE A 16 4.27 -5.39 3.95
C PHE A 16 4.35 -4.70 5.32
N ASN A 17 5.39 -5.00 6.12
CA ASN A 17 5.60 -4.35 7.41
C ASN A 17 5.85 -2.86 7.24
N THR A 18 6.66 -2.45 6.26
CA THR A 18 6.90 -1.03 5.96
C THR A 18 5.61 -0.33 5.54
N ALA A 19 4.76 -0.99 4.75
CA ALA A 19 3.52 -0.42 4.26
C ALA A 19 2.44 -0.29 5.36
N THR A 20 2.44 -1.20 6.34
CA THR A 20 1.42 -1.27 7.41
C THR A 20 1.86 -0.63 8.73
N ASP A 21 3.14 -0.35 8.91
CA ASP A 21 3.70 0.40 10.04
C ASP A 21 3.06 1.80 10.11
N PRO A 22 2.35 2.16 11.20
CA PRO A 22 1.69 3.46 11.33
C PRO A 22 2.61 4.67 11.15
N ASP A 23 3.87 4.57 11.62
CA ASP A 23 4.84 5.66 11.57
C ASP A 23 5.32 5.90 10.13
N ARG A 24 5.40 4.83 9.33
CA ARG A 24 5.85 4.87 7.92
C ARG A 24 4.70 5.00 6.93
N ALA A 25 3.52 4.50 7.28
CA ALA A 25 2.31 4.61 6.47
C ALA A 25 1.96 6.07 6.20
N ALA A 26 2.23 6.97 7.15
CA ALA A 26 2.04 8.40 6.95
C ALA A 26 2.92 9.01 5.84
N ALA A 27 4.03 8.38 5.45
CA ALA A 27 4.94 8.89 4.43
C ALA A 27 4.49 8.54 3.00
N TRP A 28 3.83 7.39 2.80
CA TRP A 28 3.42 6.93 1.46
C TRP A 28 1.91 6.94 1.23
N LEU A 29 1.10 6.71 2.27
CA LEU A 29 -0.35 6.61 2.15
C LEU A 29 -0.94 8.02 1.98
N PRO A 30 -1.84 8.27 1.02
CA PRO A 30 -2.48 9.58 0.86
C PRO A 30 -3.14 10.14 2.14
N PRO A 31 -3.05 11.45 2.44
CA PRO A 31 -3.51 12.05 3.70
C PRO A 31 -4.97 11.77 4.07
N PHE A 32 -5.87 11.78 3.09
CA PHE A 32 -7.30 11.51 3.29
C PHE A 32 -7.58 10.04 3.66
N LEU A 33 -6.65 9.12 3.42
CA LEU A 33 -6.75 7.72 3.84
C LEU A 33 -6.21 7.47 5.26
N ARG A 34 -5.42 8.40 5.80
CA ARG A 34 -4.82 8.28 7.14
C ARG A 34 -5.83 8.55 8.27
N ALA A 35 -7.01 9.10 7.95
CA ALA A 35 -7.92 9.70 8.91
C ALA A 35 -8.65 8.69 9.82
N ASP A 36 -8.78 7.42 9.42
CA ASP A 36 -9.61 6.44 10.13
C ASP A 36 -8.89 5.09 10.26
N GLY A 37 -8.09 4.97 11.32
CA GLY A 37 -7.62 3.69 11.84
C GLY A 37 -6.43 3.04 11.13
N ALA A 38 -5.71 2.23 11.91
CA ALA A 38 -4.70 1.31 11.38
C ALA A 38 -5.35 0.32 10.38
N PRO A 39 -4.62 -0.13 9.34
CA PRO A 39 -5.17 -1.14 8.45
C PRO A 39 -5.56 -2.39 9.23
N THR A 40 -6.55 -3.12 8.73
CA THR A 40 -6.75 -4.51 9.16
C THR A 40 -5.84 -5.40 8.30
N PRO A 41 -4.75 -5.97 8.86
CA PRO A 41 -3.93 -6.93 8.14
C PRO A 41 -4.65 -8.28 8.02
N GLU A 42 -4.50 -8.92 6.87
CA GLU A 42 -5.00 -10.26 6.57
C GLU A 42 -3.91 -11.04 5.83
N ILE A 43 -3.55 -12.21 6.35
CA ILE A 43 -2.55 -13.09 5.74
C ILE A 43 -3.28 -14.30 5.15
N ARG A 44 -3.14 -14.54 3.83
CA ARG A 44 -3.75 -15.68 3.14
C ARG A 44 -2.67 -16.51 2.45
N GLY A 45 -2.22 -17.57 3.11
CA GLY A 45 -1.12 -18.39 2.60
C GLY A 45 0.16 -17.56 2.53
N GLU A 46 0.72 -17.41 1.34
CA GLU A 46 1.93 -16.60 1.06
C GLU A 46 1.60 -15.13 0.70
N GLU A 47 0.32 -14.80 0.53
CA GLU A 47 -0.13 -13.47 0.16
C GLU A 47 -0.40 -12.62 1.41
N LEU A 48 0.23 -11.44 1.46
CA LEU A 48 0.04 -10.48 2.54
C LEU A 48 -0.88 -9.36 2.08
N ARG A 49 -2.00 -9.16 2.78
CA ARG A 49 -2.98 -8.12 2.46
C ARG A 49 -3.23 -7.20 3.63
N ALA A 50 -3.50 -5.94 3.35
CA ALA A 50 -3.96 -5.00 4.36
C ALA A 50 -4.98 -4.06 3.76
N ARG A 51 -6.05 -3.81 4.51
CA ARG A 51 -7.17 -2.99 4.06
C ARG A 51 -7.43 -1.84 5.02
N TRP A 52 -7.57 -0.65 4.47
CA TRP A 52 -8.04 0.56 5.13
C TRP A 52 -9.49 0.82 4.71
N ARG A 53 -10.34 1.18 5.67
CA ARG A 53 -11.71 1.60 5.43
C ARG A 53 -11.92 2.93 6.11
N ILE A 54 -12.31 3.94 5.34
CA ILE A 54 -12.63 5.26 5.90
C ILE A 54 -14.13 5.41 5.92
N ALA A 55 -14.67 5.65 7.12
CA ALA A 55 -16.07 5.99 7.33
C ALA A 55 -16.35 7.41 6.81
N SER A 56 -16.32 7.56 5.49
CA SER A 56 -16.67 8.78 4.75
C SER A 56 -17.99 8.57 3.99
N PRO A 57 -18.72 9.63 3.60
CA PRO A 57 -19.98 9.51 2.86
C PRO A 57 -19.88 8.78 1.51
N THR A 58 -18.67 8.42 1.05
CA THR A 58 -18.41 7.72 -0.20
C THR A 58 -17.83 6.31 -0.02
N GLU A 59 -17.76 5.81 1.23
CA GLU A 59 -17.21 4.49 1.59
C GLU A 59 -15.87 4.18 0.90
N LEU A 60 -14.92 5.10 1.07
CA LEU A 60 -13.58 4.93 0.50
C LEU A 60 -12.84 3.77 1.19
N THR A 61 -12.36 2.84 0.36
CA THR A 61 -11.56 1.69 0.74
C THR A 61 -10.22 1.76 0.00
N ALA A 62 -9.13 1.49 0.73
CA ALA A 62 -7.83 1.22 0.15
C ALA A 62 -7.37 -0.19 0.55
N GLU A 63 -6.68 -0.88 -0.35
CA GLU A 63 -6.14 -2.22 -0.10
C GLU A 63 -4.74 -2.34 -0.69
N ILE A 64 -3.82 -2.94 0.04
CA ILE A 64 -2.56 -3.45 -0.50
C ILE A 64 -2.59 -4.96 -0.58
N ARG A 65 -1.91 -5.50 -1.59
CA ARG A 65 -1.56 -6.92 -1.69
C ARG A 65 -0.08 -7.01 -2.01
N VAL A 66 0.62 -7.86 -1.28
CA VAL A 66 2.05 -8.11 -1.47
C VAL A 66 2.22 -9.59 -1.73
N ASP A 67 2.77 -9.90 -2.89
CA ASP A 67 3.07 -11.25 -3.35
C ASP A 67 4.58 -11.41 -3.51
N PRO A 68 5.14 -12.60 -3.20
CA PRO A 68 6.54 -12.90 -3.48
C PRO A 68 6.80 -12.86 -5.00
N GLU A 69 7.94 -12.30 -5.41
CA GLU A 69 8.40 -12.34 -6.80
C GLU A 69 9.62 -13.26 -6.93
N ASN A 70 9.71 -13.99 -8.06
CA ASN A 70 10.73 -15.01 -8.31
C ASN A 70 12.20 -14.53 -8.16
N ALA A 71 12.46 -13.22 -8.18
CA ALA A 71 13.80 -12.64 -8.05
C ALA A 71 14.22 -12.32 -6.59
N GLY A 72 13.48 -12.78 -5.58
CA GLY A 72 13.73 -12.43 -4.18
C GLY A 72 13.25 -11.02 -3.79
N GLY A 73 12.45 -10.40 -4.65
CA GLY A 73 11.71 -9.19 -4.37
C GLY A 73 10.23 -9.49 -4.09
N ALA A 74 9.43 -8.45 -4.09
CA ALA A 74 7.98 -8.57 -3.92
C ALA A 74 7.25 -7.72 -4.94
N ARG A 75 6.09 -8.20 -5.39
CA ARG A 75 5.16 -7.40 -6.18
C ARG A 75 4.10 -6.86 -5.24
N ILE A 76 3.97 -5.55 -5.20
CA ILE A 76 2.90 -4.88 -4.46
C ILE A 76 1.86 -4.33 -5.42
N ARG A 77 0.60 -4.52 -5.06
CA ARG A 77 -0.56 -3.91 -5.69
C ARG A 77 -1.27 -3.02 -4.68
N PHE A 78 -1.69 -1.83 -5.11
CA PHE A 78 -2.50 -0.92 -4.32
C PHE A 78 -3.80 -0.64 -5.06
N ASP A 79 -4.93 -0.96 -4.44
CA ASP A 79 -6.27 -0.75 -4.97
C ASP A 79 -7.00 0.34 -4.19
N LEU A 80 -7.51 1.35 -4.89
CA LEU A 80 -8.35 2.42 -4.37
C LEU A 80 -9.77 2.29 -4.92
N SER A 81 -10.74 2.17 -4.02
CA SER A 81 -12.16 1.99 -4.33
C SER A 81 -13.01 2.99 -3.56
N GLY A 82 -13.93 3.69 -4.24
CA GLY A 82 -14.70 4.80 -3.67
C GLY A 82 -14.15 6.16 -4.10
N GLY A 83 -14.99 7.20 -4.07
CA GLY A 83 -14.62 8.54 -4.55
C GLY A 83 -14.87 8.80 -6.05
N SER A 84 -14.91 10.08 -6.42
CA SER A 84 -15.21 10.55 -7.78
C SER A 84 -13.92 10.71 -8.61
N GLY A 85 -13.67 9.79 -9.55
CA GLY A 85 -12.72 9.99 -10.66
C GLY A 85 -11.69 8.87 -10.85
N GLY A 86 -11.75 8.16 -11.97
CA GLY A 86 -10.86 7.02 -12.25
C GLY A 86 -9.40 7.41 -12.55
N GLN A 87 -9.17 8.42 -13.41
CA GLN A 87 -7.81 8.79 -13.85
C GLN A 87 -6.97 9.45 -12.76
N ASP A 88 -7.57 10.33 -11.95
CA ASP A 88 -6.85 10.97 -10.83
C ASP A 88 -6.54 9.96 -9.71
N ALA A 89 -7.44 8.99 -9.48
CA ALA A 89 -7.22 7.93 -8.51
C ALA A 89 -6.14 6.93 -8.95
N GLU A 90 -6.02 6.64 -10.26
CA GLU A 90 -4.93 5.80 -10.80
C GLU A 90 -3.57 6.48 -10.66
N ARG A 91 -3.48 7.78 -10.99
CA ARG A 91 -2.25 8.56 -10.78
C ARG A 91 -1.85 8.56 -9.31
N LEU A 92 -2.82 8.79 -8.43
CA LEU A 92 -2.61 8.82 -6.99
C LEU A 92 -2.17 7.46 -6.43
N ALA A 93 -2.72 6.36 -6.94
CA ALA A 93 -2.27 5.01 -6.58
C ALA A 93 -0.81 4.77 -7.00
N ALA A 94 -0.42 5.23 -8.19
CA ALA A 94 0.96 5.12 -8.67
C ALA A 94 1.93 5.96 -7.82
N GLU A 95 1.59 7.22 -7.54
CA GLU A 95 2.39 8.13 -6.70
C GLU A 95 2.56 7.59 -5.26
N ALA A 96 1.51 6.97 -4.71
CA ALA A 96 1.57 6.31 -3.42
C ALA A 96 2.57 5.13 -3.43
N LEU A 97 2.57 4.31 -4.50
CA LEU A 97 3.53 3.22 -4.64
C LEU A 97 4.97 3.69 -4.89
N ASP A 98 5.17 4.80 -5.60
CA ASP A 98 6.50 5.42 -5.73
C ASP A 98 7.04 5.91 -4.38
N SER A 99 6.17 6.50 -3.57
CA SER A 99 6.53 6.92 -2.21
C SER A 99 6.84 5.73 -1.32
N LEU A 100 6.04 4.67 -1.39
CA LEU A 100 6.29 3.42 -0.64
C LEU A 100 7.59 2.75 -1.06
N ALA A 101 7.94 2.77 -2.36
CA ALA A 101 9.21 2.23 -2.84
C ALA A 101 10.41 2.93 -2.18
N ARG A 102 10.31 4.25 -1.98
CA ARG A 102 11.33 5.03 -1.28
C ARG A 102 11.39 4.65 0.19
N GLU A 103 10.25 4.58 0.87
CA GLU A 103 10.20 4.18 2.28
C GLU A 103 10.78 2.78 2.53
N VAL A 104 10.52 1.83 1.63
CA VAL A 104 11.10 0.48 1.70
C VAL A 104 12.61 0.53 1.49
N ALA A 105 13.09 1.28 0.50
CA ALA A 105 14.53 1.44 0.27
C ALA A 105 15.24 2.09 1.46
N ASP A 106 14.64 3.12 2.05
CA ASP A 106 15.17 3.82 3.22
C ASP A 106 15.18 2.89 4.46
N ASN A 107 14.14 2.08 4.64
CA ASN A 107 14.08 1.09 5.72
C ASN A 107 15.18 0.02 5.58
N LEU A 108 15.47 -0.43 4.34
CA LEU A 108 16.55 -1.38 4.08
C LEU A 108 17.95 -0.80 4.34
N GLN A 109 18.14 0.51 4.15
CA GLN A 109 19.42 1.19 4.41
C GLN A 109 19.63 1.54 5.89
N ALA A 110 18.55 1.60 6.68
CA ALA A 110 18.60 1.98 8.09
C ALA A 110 19.01 0.83 9.04
N GLY A 111 19.12 -0.41 8.55
CA GLY A 111 19.53 -1.60 9.31
C GLY A 111 20.93 -2.08 8.97
#